data_AF-A0A6I9YA07-F1
#
_entry.id   AF-A0A6I9YA07-F1
#
_cell.length_a   1.000
_cell.length_b   1.000
_cell.length_c   1.000
_cell.angle_alpha   90.00
_cell.angle_beta   90.00
_cell.angle_gamma   90.00
#
_symmetry.space_group_name_H-M   'P 1'
#
loop_
_entity.id
_entity.type
_entity.pdbx_description
1 polymer ?
#
loop_
_entity_poly.entity_id
_entity_poly.type
_entity_poly.pdbx_seq_one_letter_code
_entity_poly.pdbx_strand_id
1 'polypeptide(L)'
;MASSEQKKKPLTHAALREKLLKEEELLAKFKEFSKFLQSWERGRVMCLQLKSQEDRCYARSRKMQQTEMKEEMHYANKQLMMLRQAALKHLLSTEHLQYQLEFNHLGMSFYAERL
;
A
#
# COMPACT_ATOMS: atom_id res chain seq x y z
N MET A 1 27.89 21.03 -76.16
CA MET A 1 28.86 20.02 -75.67
C MET A 1 28.31 19.51 -74.34
N ALA A 2 27.34 18.59 -74.35
CA ALA A 2 27.47 17.13 -74.45
C ALA A 2 27.05 16.52 -73.11
N SER A 3 25.76 16.24 -73.01
CA SER A 3 25.11 15.49 -71.92
C SER A 3 25.75 14.11 -71.82
N SER A 4 26.48 13.83 -70.74
CA SER A 4 27.01 12.50 -70.47
C SER A 4 26.00 11.71 -69.67
N GLU A 5 25.05 11.10 -70.39
CA GLU A 5 24.25 10.01 -69.86
C GLU A 5 25.18 8.89 -69.38
N GLN A 6 25.40 8.81 -68.07
CA GLN A 6 26.03 7.65 -67.43
C GLN A 6 25.08 6.47 -67.60
N LYS A 7 25.25 5.74 -68.71
CA LYS A 7 24.66 4.41 -68.93
C LYS A 7 25.04 3.51 -67.74
N LYS A 8 24.09 3.31 -66.82
CA LYS A 8 24.19 2.27 -65.79
C LYS A 8 24.30 0.93 -66.51
N LYS A 9 25.50 0.33 -66.50
CA LYS A 9 25.68 -1.07 -66.91
C LYS A 9 24.70 -1.94 -66.10
N PRO A 10 24.00 -2.90 -66.73
CA PRO A 10 23.12 -3.80 -65.99
C PRO A 10 23.96 -4.57 -64.96
N LEU A 11 23.54 -4.54 -63.69
CA LEU A 11 24.17 -5.38 -62.66
C LEU A 11 24.05 -6.84 -63.11
N THR A 12 25.15 -7.58 -63.06
CA THR A 12 25.14 -9.02 -63.26
C THR A 12 24.18 -9.67 -62.25
N HIS A 13 23.41 -10.65 -62.69
CA HIS A 13 22.38 -11.35 -61.88
C HIS A 13 22.92 -11.85 -60.53
N ALA A 14 24.20 -12.24 -60.48
CA ALA A 14 24.89 -12.62 -59.25
C ALA A 14 25.03 -11.48 -58.22
N ALA A 15 25.36 -10.26 -58.66
CA ALA A 15 25.50 -9.10 -57.78
C ALA A 15 24.15 -8.58 -57.25
N LEU A 16 23.07 -8.79 -58.01
CA LEU A 16 21.70 -8.55 -57.55
C LEU A 16 21.29 -9.55 -56.47
N ARG A 17 21.64 -10.83 -56.65
CA ARG A 17 21.34 -11.89 -55.69
C ARG A 17 22.04 -11.68 -54.34
N GLU A 18 23.30 -11.27 -54.34
CA GLU A 18 24.01 -10.96 -53.09
C GLU A 18 23.41 -9.76 -52.34
N LYS A 19 22.90 -8.76 -53.06
CA LYS A 19 22.22 -7.61 -52.44
C LYS A 19 20.90 -8.03 -51.79
N LEU A 20 20.11 -8.84 -52.49
CA LEU A 20 18.86 -9.40 -51.96
C LEU A 20 19.10 -10.22 -50.68
N LEU A 21 20.14 -11.06 -50.66
CA LEU A 21 20.49 -11.84 -49.46
C LEU A 21 20.86 -10.93 -48.28
N LYS A 22 21.63 -9.87 -48.51
CA LYS A 22 21.97 -8.88 -47.47
C LYS A 22 20.73 -8.13 -46.96
N GLU A 23 19.81 -7.78 -47.85
CA GLU A 23 18.54 -7.15 -47.47
C GLU A 23 17.65 -8.10 -46.66
N GLU A 24 17.58 -9.38 -47.02
CA GLU A 24 16.87 -10.42 -46.28
C GLU A 24 17.46 -10.63 -44.87
N GLU A 25 18.79 -10.66 -44.73
CA GLU A 25 19.47 -10.72 -43.43
C GLU A 25 19.17 -9.51 -42.55
N LEU A 26 19.16 -8.31 -43.13
CA LEU A 26 18.83 -7.08 -42.41
C LEU A 26 17.36 -7.09 -41.96
N LEU A 27 16.45 -7.54 -42.82
CA LEU A 27 15.04 -7.71 -42.48
C LEU A 27 14.84 -8.74 -41.36
N ALA A 28 15.58 -9.85 -41.40
CA ALA A 28 15.56 -10.85 -40.33
C ALA A 28 16.02 -10.25 -38.99
N LYS A 29 17.14 -9.51 -38.98
CA LYS A 29 17.63 -8.80 -37.79
C LYS A 29 16.60 -7.79 -37.27
N PHE A 30 15.98 -7.00 -38.16
CA PHE A 30 14.96 -6.03 -37.76
C PHE A 30 13.74 -6.70 -37.10
N LYS A 31 13.30 -7.84 -37.62
CA LYS A 31 12.21 -8.62 -37.00
C LYS A 31 12.56 -9.10 -35.60
N GLU A 32 13.79 -9.58 -35.38
CA GLU A 32 14.25 -10.00 -34.06
C GLU A 32 14.31 -8.82 -33.07
N PHE A 33 14.83 -7.66 -33.50
CA PHE A 33 14.81 -6.45 -32.68
C PHE A 33 13.39 -6.00 -32.34
N SER A 34 12.45 -6.08 -33.28
CA SER A 34 11.05 -5.74 -33.03
C SER A 34 10.42 -6.66 -31.97
N LYS A 35 10.65 -7.98 -32.07
CA LYS A 35 10.20 -8.96 -31.06
C LYS A 35 10.82 -8.67 -29.69
N PHE A 36 12.11 -8.35 -29.66
CA PHE A 36 12.81 -7.99 -28.44
C PHE A 36 12.17 -6.75 -27.78
N LEU A 37 11.95 -5.66 -28.53
CA LEU A 37 11.28 -4.47 -28.02
C LEU A 37 9.88 -4.77 -27.48
N GLN A 38 9.09 -5.58 -28.18
CA GLN A 38 7.77 -6.00 -27.70
C GLN A 38 7.85 -6.81 -26.40
N SER A 39 8.82 -7.71 -26.26
CA SER A 39 9.02 -8.46 -25.00
C SER A 39 9.44 -7.54 -23.86
N TRP A 40 10.31 -6.56 -24.13
CA TRP A 40 10.74 -5.58 -23.15
C TRP A 40 9.58 -4.69 -22.67
N GLU A 41 8.75 -4.21 -23.61
CA GLU A 41 7.57 -3.41 -23.28
C GLU A 41 6.57 -4.19 -22.43
N ARG A 42 6.33 -5.47 -22.76
CA ARG A 42 5.50 -6.36 -21.91
C ARG A 42 6.10 -6.51 -20.51
N GLY A 43 7.41 -6.71 -20.40
CA GLY A 43 8.12 -6.77 -19.13
C GLY A 43 7.93 -5.51 -18.29
N ARG A 44 8.07 -4.34 -18.93
CA ARG A 44 7.86 -3.04 -18.29
C ARG A 44 6.44 -2.88 -17.74
N VAL A 45 5.42 -3.23 -18.52
CA VAL A 45 4.02 -3.18 -18.10
C VAL A 45 3.77 -4.11 -16.91
N MET A 46 4.30 -5.33 -16.94
CA MET A 46 4.18 -6.28 -15.82
C MET A 46 4.82 -5.73 -14.55
N CYS A 47 6.03 -5.16 -14.63
CA CYS A 47 6.69 -4.57 -13.46
C CYS A 47 5.87 -3.41 -12.86
N LEU A 48 5.27 -2.56 -13.68
CA LEU A 48 4.41 -1.48 -13.21
C LEU A 48 3.12 -2.01 -12.54
N GLN A 49 2.53 -3.06 -13.09
CA GLN A 49 1.36 -3.72 -12.51
C GLN A 49 1.69 -4.35 -11.15
N LEU A 50 2.82 -5.05 -11.06
CA LEU A 50 3.30 -5.64 -9.80
C LEU A 50 3.54 -4.57 -8.74
N LYS A 51 4.23 -3.48 -9.09
CA LYS A 51 4.44 -2.36 -8.17
C LYS A 51 3.11 -1.77 -7.69
N SER A 52 2.16 -1.54 -8.60
CA SER A 52 0.83 -1.03 -8.22
C SER A 52 0.08 -2.00 -7.30
N GLN A 53 0.21 -3.30 -7.52
CA GLN A 53 -0.37 -4.33 -6.67
C GLN A 53 0.27 -4.34 -5.29
N GLU A 54 1.60 -4.28 -5.21
CA GLU A 54 2.36 -4.19 -3.95
C GLU A 54 1.93 -2.97 -3.15
N ASP A 55 1.88 -1.78 -3.78
CA ASP A 55 1.43 -0.54 -3.14
C ASP A 55 0.01 -0.68 -2.56
N ARG A 56 -0.90 -1.33 -3.28
CA ARG A 56 -2.27 -1.60 -2.81
C ARG A 56 -2.30 -2.59 -1.65
N CYS A 57 -1.48 -3.64 -1.68
CA CYS A 57 -1.35 -4.59 -0.60
C CYS A 57 -0.82 -3.90 0.67
N TYR A 58 0.24 -3.10 0.55
CA TYR A 58 0.78 -2.34 1.68
C TYR A 58 -0.22 -1.33 2.25
N ALA A 59 -0.96 -0.61 1.39
CA ALA A 59 -2.01 0.30 1.83
C ALA A 59 -3.12 -0.43 2.60
N ARG A 60 -3.53 -1.61 2.12
CA ARG A 60 -4.53 -2.45 2.80
C ARG A 60 -4.02 -2.94 4.15
N SER A 61 -2.82 -3.51 4.21
CA SER A 61 -2.22 -4.00 5.45
C SER A 61 -2.08 -2.88 6.48
N ARG A 62 -1.62 -1.70 6.06
CA ARG A 62 -1.52 -0.53 6.94
C ARG A 62 -2.88 -0.11 7.49
N LYS A 63 -3.93 -0.11 6.65
CA LYS A 63 -5.28 0.23 7.08
C LYS A 63 -5.81 -0.76 8.11
N MET A 64 -5.61 -2.06 7.88
CA MET A 64 -6.03 -3.11 8.83
C MET A 64 -5.30 -2.98 10.17
N GLN A 65 -3.98 -2.80 10.15
CA GLN A 65 -3.20 -2.57 11.37
C GLN A 65 -3.67 -1.33 12.15
N GLN A 66 -4.01 -0.24 11.45
CA GLN A 66 -4.55 0.94 12.11
C GLN A 66 -5.94 0.72 12.72
N THR A 67 -6.80 -0.07 12.07
CA THR A 67 -8.12 -0.38 12.62
C THR A 67 -8.01 -1.29 13.84
N GLU A 68 -7.21 -2.35 13.75
CA GLU A 68 -6.94 -3.28 14.86
C GLU A 68 -6.36 -2.53 16.07
N MET A 69 -5.33 -1.70 15.86
CA MET A 69 -4.72 -0.90 16.92
C MET A 69 -5.72 0.07 17.58
N LYS A 70 -6.63 0.67 16.81
CA LYS A 70 -7.68 1.55 17.36
C LYS A 70 -8.67 0.78 18.20
N GLU A 71 -9.06 -0.42 17.78
CA GLU A 71 -9.98 -1.29 18.52
C GLU A 71 -9.33 -1.77 19.83
N GLU A 72 -8.09 -2.25 19.78
CA GLU A 72 -7.33 -2.66 20.97
C GLU A 72 -7.19 -1.51 21.97
N MET A 73 -6.83 -0.31 21.49
CA MET A 73 -6.74 0.88 22.34
C MET A 73 -8.10 1.25 22.94
N HIS A 74 -9.19 1.12 22.19
CA HIS A 74 -10.54 1.36 22.71
C HIS A 74 -10.88 0.42 23.86
N TYR A 75 -10.64 -0.89 23.68
CA TYR A 75 -10.89 -1.88 24.73
C TYR A 75 -10.00 -1.66 25.95
N ALA A 76 -8.70 -1.39 25.76
CA ALA A 76 -7.79 -1.10 26.86
C ALA A 76 -8.24 0.13 27.67
N ASN A 77 -8.63 1.21 26.99
CA ASN A 77 -9.15 2.41 27.64
C ASN A 77 -10.45 2.14 28.40
N LYS A 78 -11.35 1.33 27.84
CA LYS A 78 -12.59 0.92 28.53
C LYS A 78 -12.28 0.18 29.82
N GLN A 79 -11.36 -0.80 29.79
CA GLN A 79 -10.96 -1.55 30.98
C GLN A 79 -10.30 -0.65 32.03
N LEU A 80 -9.40 0.24 31.60
CA LEU A 80 -8.76 1.21 32.49
C LEU A 80 -9.80 2.13 33.17
N MET A 81 -10.79 2.61 32.43
CA MET A 81 -11.87 3.43 32.97
C MET A 81 -12.72 2.67 33.99
N MET A 82 -13.06 1.42 33.72
CA MET A 82 -13.80 0.58 34.66
C MET A 82 -13.00 0.37 35.96
N LEU A 83 -11.71 0.08 35.86
CA LEU A 83 -10.83 -0.07 37.01
C LEU A 83 -10.73 1.21 37.83
N ARG A 84 -10.55 2.37 37.18
CA ARG A 84 -10.52 3.68 37.85
C ARG A 84 -11.82 3.99 38.57
N GLN A 85 -12.96 3.73 37.93
CA GLN A 85 -14.26 3.93 38.55
C GLN A 85 -14.47 3.01 39.76
N ALA A 86 -14.05 1.75 39.68
CA ALA A 86 -14.13 0.82 40.80
C ALA A 86 -13.25 1.27 41.97
N ALA A 87 -12.01 1.67 41.70
CA ALA A 87 -11.09 2.20 42.71
C ALA A 87 -11.64 3.47 43.37
N LEU A 88 -12.20 4.39 42.59
CA LEU A 88 -12.81 5.62 43.11
C LEU A 88 -14.03 5.31 43.99
N LYS A 89 -14.92 4.42 43.54
CA LYS A 89 -16.08 3.99 44.35
C LYS A 89 -15.63 3.39 45.68
N HIS A 90 -14.59 2.57 45.66
CA HIS A 90 -14.03 1.99 46.87
C HIS A 90 -13.53 3.08 47.83
N LEU A 91 -12.70 4.01 47.36
CA LEU A 91 -12.21 5.13 48.16
C LEU A 91 -13.34 5.96 48.76
N LEU A 92 -14.31 6.37 47.94
CA LEU A 92 -15.45 7.15 48.41
C LEU A 92 -16.31 6.38 49.41
N SER A 93 -16.48 5.07 49.24
CA SER A 93 -17.20 4.25 50.20
C SER A 93 -16.49 4.17 51.56
N THR A 94 -15.15 4.09 51.55
CA THR A 94 -14.35 4.09 52.78
C THR A 94 -14.40 5.43 53.50
N GLU A 95 -14.29 6.54 52.76
CA GLU A 95 -14.41 7.90 53.30
C GLU A 95 -15.82 8.15 53.85
N HIS A 96 -16.86 7.72 53.13
CA HIS A 96 -18.24 7.85 53.60
C HIS A 96 -18.46 7.12 54.93
N LEU A 97 -17.95 5.89 55.06
CA LEU A 97 -18.03 5.13 56.30
C LEU A 97 -17.32 5.85 57.45
N GLN A 98 -16.12 6.38 57.19
CA GLN A 98 -15.37 7.14 58.18
C GLN A 98 -16.19 8.36 58.67
N TYR A 99 -16.69 9.18 57.74
CA TYR A 99 -17.48 10.36 58.11
C TYR A 99 -18.78 10.01 58.81
N GLN A 100 -19.41 8.90 58.45
CA GLN A 100 -20.62 8.45 59.12
C GLN A 100 -20.35 8.12 60.59
N LEU A 101 -19.21 7.49 60.91
CA LEU A 101 -18.80 7.22 62.29
C LEU A 101 -18.54 8.52 63.06
N GLU A 102 -17.83 9.47 62.44
CA GLU A 102 -17.55 10.79 63.03
C GLU A 102 -18.85 11.56 63.31
N PHE A 103 -19.80 11.55 62.36
CA PHE A 103 -21.10 12.19 62.55
C PHE A 103 -21.94 11.54 63.64
N ASN A 104 -21.97 10.20 63.69
CA ASN A 104 -22.69 9.48 64.74
C ASN A 104 -22.15 9.83 66.14
N HIS A 105 -20.84 10.07 66.27
CA HIS A 105 -20.25 10.53 67.53
C HIS A 105 -20.73 11.93 67.95
N LEU A 106 -21.02 12.78 66.96
CA LEU A 106 -21.60 14.12 67.16
C LEU A 106 -23.14 14.10 67.28
N GLY A 107 -23.78 12.94 67.20
CA GLY A 107 -25.25 12.81 67.18
C GLY A 107 -25.90 13.29 65.88
N MET A 108 -25.12 13.48 64.82
CA MET A 108 -25.58 13.84 63.48
C MET A 108 -25.60 12.62 62.55
N SER A 109 -26.28 12.73 61.41
CA SER A 109 -26.26 11.70 60.38
C SER A 109 -26.39 12.31 58.99
N PHE A 110 -25.97 11.56 57.97
CA PHE A 110 -26.19 11.96 56.59
C PHE A 110 -27.68 11.94 56.23
N TYR A 111 -28.09 12.88 55.39
CA TYR A 111 -29.43 12.87 54.80
C TYR A 111 -29.59 11.65 53.89
N ALA A 112 -30.67 10.89 54.11
CA ALA A 112 -31.05 9.76 53.28
C ALA A 112 -32.49 9.94 52.82
N GLU A 113 -32.68 10.09 51.51
CA GLU A 113 -34.01 10.13 50.91
C GLU A 113 -34.62 8.72 50.99
N ARG A 114 -35.77 8.60 51.65
CA ARG A 114 -36.51 7.34 51.72
C ARG A 114 -37.52 7.31 50.57
N LEU A 115 -37.40 6.28 49.71
CA LEU A 115 -38.38 5.96 48.68
C LEU A 115 -39.71 5.50 49.30
#